data_AF-A0A2T3IPG3-F1
#
_entry.id   AF-A0A2T3IPG3-F1
#
_cell.length_a   1.000
_cell.length_b   1.000
_cell.length_c   1.000
_cell.angle_alpha   90.00
_cell.angle_beta   90.00
_cell.angle_gamma   90.00
#
_symmetry.space_group_name_H-M   'P 1'
#
loop_
_entity.id
_entity.type
_entity.pdbx_description
1 polymer ?
#
loop_
_entity_poly.entity_id
_entity_poly.type
_entity_poly.pdbx_seq_one_letter_code
_entity_poly.pdbx_strand_id
1 'polypeptide(L)'
;MSRHYVAGQNKSGQSGFTLLEVLVAIAVFAMLSLSAYQVMNGVQRSDAQSREHSERLKDIQRAMIMMDNDFRQVVARKVRNQGEAVSDRIFQSREYLLDSSSYGILFTRTGWQNPQQMFPRGENVKVGYRIVDEQLERVWFRYPDSVVGTEALVRGLLPGVEAMSFRFYSDKTWLETWDKPAALPEGVMIKLTLEDYGDIERVYMLPTSALEAGDDE
;
A
#
# COMPACT_ATOMS: atom_id res chain seq x y z
N MET A 1 85.00 1.12 67.93
CA MET A 1 84.87 0.95 66.47
C MET A 1 83.55 0.24 66.20
N SER A 2 82.53 0.93 65.66
CA SER A 2 81.26 0.30 65.27
C SER A 2 80.92 0.75 63.84
N ARG A 3 80.83 -0.21 62.92
CA ARG A 3 80.65 0.01 61.48
C ARG A 3 79.21 0.45 61.17
N HIS A 4 79.12 1.41 60.25
CA HIS A 4 77.90 1.87 59.60
C HIS A 4 77.15 0.74 58.88
N TYR A 5 75.82 0.80 58.90
CA TYR A 5 74.96 0.21 57.87
C TYR A 5 74.09 1.34 57.32
N VAL A 6 74.40 1.82 56.11
CA VAL A 6 73.55 2.75 55.37
C VAL A 6 72.81 1.93 54.32
N ALA A 7 71.49 1.84 54.48
CA ALA A 7 70.60 1.19 53.53
C ALA A 7 70.65 1.93 52.18
N GLY A 8 70.96 1.21 51.10
CA GLY A 8 70.88 1.71 49.74
C GLY A 8 69.42 1.96 49.36
N GLN A 9 69.01 3.21 49.22
CA GLN A 9 67.75 3.54 48.57
C GLN A 9 67.91 3.37 47.06
N ASN A 10 67.20 2.38 46.50
CA ASN A 10 67.00 2.28 45.06
C ASN A 10 66.13 3.47 44.62
N LYS A 11 66.73 4.45 43.94
CA LYS A 11 65.97 5.45 43.19
C LYS A 11 65.39 4.77 41.96
N SER A 12 64.10 4.44 41.99
CA SER A 12 63.34 4.16 40.77
C SER A 12 63.37 5.43 39.91
N GLY A 13 63.98 5.35 38.74
CA GLY A 13 63.97 6.46 37.79
C GLY A 13 62.54 6.70 37.31
N GLN A 14 61.97 7.86 37.61
CA GLN A 14 60.75 8.32 36.96
C GLN A 14 61.09 8.63 35.50
N SER A 15 60.69 7.75 34.58
CA SER A 15 60.64 8.05 33.15
C SER A 15 59.35 8.82 32.85
N GLY A 16 59.47 10.08 32.44
CA GLY A 16 58.36 10.85 31.90
C GLY A 16 58.03 10.41 30.45
N PHE A 17 56.80 10.65 30.01
CA PHE A 17 56.40 10.38 28.63
C PHE A 17 57.14 11.29 27.65
N THR A 18 57.52 10.74 26.51
CA THR A 18 58.05 11.54 25.41
C THR A 18 56.93 12.27 24.67
N LEU A 19 57.24 13.40 24.04
CA LEU A 19 56.32 14.09 23.14
C LEU A 19 55.80 13.14 22.04
N LEU A 20 56.67 12.24 21.57
CA LEU A 20 56.35 11.29 20.51
C LEU A 20 55.30 10.26 20.96
N GLU A 21 55.38 9.72 22.18
CA GLU A 21 54.37 8.80 22.70
C GLU A 21 53.00 9.44 22.83
N VAL A 22 52.94 10.68 23.34
CA VAL A 22 51.67 11.41 23.46
C VAL A 22 51.07 11.67 22.07
N LEU A 23 51.90 12.06 21.10
CA LEU A 23 51.45 12.31 19.73
C LEU A 23 50.94 11.03 19.06
N VAL A 24 51.66 9.91 19.20
CA VAL A 24 51.24 8.61 18.68
C VAL A 24 49.95 8.14 19.36
N ALA A 25 49.83 8.29 20.69
CA ALA A 25 48.61 7.92 21.43
C ALA A 25 47.39 8.74 20.95
N ILE A 26 47.54 10.05 20.77
CA ILE A 26 46.47 10.91 20.26
C ILE A 26 46.13 10.54 18.81
N ALA A 27 47.13 10.27 17.97
CA ALA A 27 46.91 9.86 16.58
C ALA A 27 46.10 8.56 16.50
N VAL A 28 46.48 7.54 17.28
CA VAL A 28 45.74 6.26 17.35
C VAL A 28 44.33 6.49 17.91
N PHE A 29 44.18 7.25 18.99
CA PHE A 29 42.88 7.55 19.57
C PHE A 29 41.96 8.30 18.58
N ALA A 30 42.49 9.27 17.85
CA ALA A 30 41.77 10.01 16.82
C ALA A 30 41.32 9.07 15.68
N MET A 31 42.19 8.17 15.22
CA MET A 31 41.83 7.18 14.18
C MET A 31 40.74 6.22 14.66
N LEU A 32 40.82 5.72 15.90
CA LEU A 32 39.79 4.85 16.48
C LEU A 32 38.46 5.59 16.63
N SER A 33 38.49 6.82 17.14
CA SER A 33 37.31 7.67 17.31
C SER A 33 36.63 7.94 15.96
N LEU A 34 37.41 8.25 14.92
CA LEU A 34 36.89 8.47 13.57
C LEU A 34 36.28 7.19 12.97
N SER A 35 36.92 6.03 13.20
CA SER A 35 36.41 4.74 12.73
C SER A 35 35.08 4.39 13.39
N ALA A 36 34.97 4.56 14.70
CA ALA A 36 33.73 4.35 15.44
C ALA A 36 32.62 5.29 14.95
N TYR A 37 32.96 6.56 14.68
CA TYR A 37 32.02 7.54 14.13
C TYR A 37 31.52 7.15 12.73
N GLN A 38 32.40 6.65 11.86
CA GLN A 38 32.01 6.16 10.53
C GLN A 38 31.05 4.98 10.59
N VAL A 39 31.31 4.00 11.47
CA VAL A 39 30.41 2.86 11.67
C VAL A 39 29.03 3.33 12.15
N MET A 40 28.99 4.21 13.14
CA MET A 40 27.73 4.76 13.67
C MET A 40 26.91 5.47 12.57
N ASN A 41 27.57 6.31 11.77
CA ASN A 41 26.91 6.99 10.64
C ASN A 41 26.40 6.00 9.59
N GLY A 42 27.16 4.93 9.31
CA GLY A 42 26.73 3.85 8.42
C GLY A 42 25.45 3.17 8.93
N VAL A 43 25.40 2.86 10.22
CA VAL A 43 24.23 2.25 10.87
C VAL A 43 23.01 3.18 10.79
N GLN A 44 23.17 4.47 11.11
CA GLN A 44 22.06 5.43 11.06
C GLN A 44 21.50 5.59 9.64
N ARG A 45 22.37 5.65 8.62
CA ARG A 45 21.94 5.74 7.23
C ARG A 45 21.20 4.48 6.79
N SER A 46 21.72 3.31 7.16
CA SER A 46 21.06 2.03 6.86
C SER A 46 19.69 1.93 7.53
N ASP A 47 19.56 2.39 8.78
CA ASP A 47 18.28 2.41 9.49
C ASP A 47 17.28 3.37 8.82
N ALA A 48 17.72 4.55 8.41
CA ALA A 48 16.87 5.50 7.67
C ALA A 48 16.33 4.89 6.36
N GLN A 49 17.19 4.27 5.56
CA GLN A 49 16.79 3.60 4.31
C GLN A 49 15.85 2.41 4.58
N SER A 50 16.14 1.63 5.62
CA SER A 50 15.29 0.50 6.01
C SER A 50 13.88 0.96 6.43
N ARG A 51 13.79 2.10 7.13
CA ARG A 51 12.50 2.68 7.55
C ARG A 51 11.67 3.14 6.36
N GLU A 52 12.29 3.85 5.43
CA GLU A 52 11.65 4.32 4.18
C GLU A 52 11.06 3.14 3.38
N HIS A 53 11.86 2.09 3.16
CA HIS A 53 11.38 0.88 2.48
C HIS A 53 10.24 0.19 3.24
N SER A 54 10.33 0.15 4.58
CA SER A 54 9.29 -0.44 5.43
C SER A 54 7.98 0.35 5.38
N GLU A 55 8.06 1.68 5.30
CA GLU A 55 6.87 2.54 5.15
C GLU A 55 6.22 2.32 3.79
N ARG A 56 7.01 2.27 2.72
CA ARG A 56 6.51 1.98 1.38
C ARG A 56 5.80 0.63 1.28
N LEU A 57 6.37 -0.43 1.85
CA LEU A 57 5.73 -1.75 1.91
C LEU A 57 4.41 -1.73 2.70
N LYS A 58 4.34 -0.95 3.79
CA LYS A 58 3.09 -0.79 4.56
C LYS A 58 2.02 -0.11 3.73
N ASP A 59 2.35 0.89 2.91
CA ASP A 59 1.39 1.57 2.06
C ASP A 59 0.84 0.65 0.97
N ILE A 60 1.72 -0.12 0.32
CA ILE A 60 1.31 -1.17 -0.63
C ILE A 60 0.36 -2.16 0.07
N GLN A 61 0.73 -2.65 1.26
CA GLN A 61 -0.10 -3.60 2.00
C GLN A 61 -1.47 -3.01 2.37
N ARG A 62 -1.53 -1.75 2.81
CA ARG A 62 -2.80 -1.07 3.14
C ARG A 62 -3.70 -0.94 1.91
N ALA A 63 -3.14 -0.57 0.76
CA ALA A 63 -3.88 -0.49 -0.50
C ALA A 63 -4.44 -1.87 -0.89
N MET A 64 -3.62 -2.92 -0.80
CA MET A 64 -4.05 -4.29 -1.08
C MET A 64 -5.17 -4.76 -0.14
N ILE A 65 -5.08 -4.48 1.17
CA ILE A 65 -6.15 -4.82 2.13
C ILE A 65 -7.46 -4.11 1.77
N MET A 66 -7.40 -2.84 1.36
CA MET A 66 -8.58 -2.11 0.92
C MET A 66 -9.21 -2.75 -0.33
N MET A 67 -8.39 -3.08 -1.33
CA MET A 67 -8.84 -3.77 -2.55
C MET A 67 -9.43 -5.15 -2.22
N ASP A 68 -8.74 -5.97 -1.43
CA ASP A 68 -9.22 -7.28 -0.96
C ASP A 68 -10.62 -7.15 -0.32
N ASN A 69 -10.83 -6.17 0.55
CA ASN A 69 -12.12 -5.95 1.21
C ASN A 69 -13.25 -5.54 0.25
N ASP A 70 -12.94 -4.80 -0.81
CA ASP A 70 -13.94 -4.39 -1.81
C ASP A 70 -14.23 -5.51 -2.82
N PHE A 71 -13.19 -6.10 -3.42
CA PHE A 71 -13.34 -7.11 -4.47
C PHE A 71 -13.93 -8.43 -3.95
N ARG A 72 -13.62 -8.84 -2.71
CA ARG A 72 -14.23 -10.04 -2.11
C ARG A 72 -15.71 -9.85 -1.75
N GLN A 73 -16.18 -8.61 -1.67
CA GLN A 73 -17.55 -8.26 -1.28
C GLN A 73 -18.40 -7.77 -2.46
N VAL A 74 -17.91 -7.93 -3.70
CA VAL A 74 -18.65 -7.62 -4.93
C VAL A 74 -19.97 -8.39 -4.94
N VAL A 75 -21.05 -7.75 -5.38
CA VAL A 75 -22.37 -8.38 -5.52
C VAL A 75 -22.97 -8.06 -6.88
N ALA A 76 -23.63 -9.03 -7.53
CA ALA A 76 -24.43 -8.73 -8.71
C ALA A 76 -25.75 -8.11 -8.28
N ARG A 77 -25.81 -6.79 -8.26
CA ARG A 77 -27.05 -6.05 -8.03
C ARG A 77 -27.14 -4.88 -8.99
N LYS A 78 -28.23 -4.81 -9.75
CA LYS A 78 -28.58 -3.62 -10.53
C LYS A 78 -28.85 -2.46 -9.57
N VAL A 79 -28.27 -1.31 -9.86
CA VAL A 79 -28.46 -0.10 -9.04
C VAL A 79 -29.19 0.95 -9.87
N ARG A 80 -30.19 1.61 -9.28
CA ARG A 80 -31.05 2.55 -10.00
C ARG A 80 -30.51 3.97 -9.80
N ASN A 81 -29.91 4.54 -10.84
CA ASN A 81 -29.68 5.99 -10.85
C ASN A 81 -31.04 6.68 -11.01
N GLN A 82 -31.49 7.49 -10.06
CA GLN A 82 -32.74 8.22 -10.20
C GLN A 82 -32.54 9.44 -11.11
N GLY A 83 -32.93 9.31 -12.39
CA GLY A 83 -32.85 10.36 -13.42
C GLY A 83 -32.23 9.91 -14.73
N GLU A 84 -31.52 8.78 -14.75
CA GLU A 84 -31.09 8.06 -15.94
C GLU A 84 -31.75 6.67 -15.95
N ALA A 85 -31.83 6.03 -17.13
CA ALA A 85 -32.23 4.63 -17.21
C ALA A 85 -31.41 3.79 -16.22
N VAL A 86 -32.01 2.74 -15.63
CA VAL A 86 -31.31 1.81 -14.74
C VAL A 86 -29.98 1.44 -15.40
N SER A 87 -28.86 1.76 -14.75
CA SER A 87 -27.56 1.36 -15.29
C SER A 87 -27.51 -0.15 -15.15
N ASP A 88 -27.79 -0.86 -16.24
CA ASP A 88 -27.77 -2.32 -16.28
C ASP A 88 -26.37 -2.90 -16.00
N ARG A 89 -25.35 -2.05 -15.95
CA ARG A 89 -23.95 -2.41 -15.78
C ARG A 89 -23.57 -2.48 -14.30
N ILE A 90 -23.66 -3.68 -13.72
CA ILE A 90 -23.33 -3.97 -12.32
C ILE A 90 -21.82 -3.94 -12.03
N PHE A 91 -21.02 -4.08 -13.09
CA PHE A 91 -19.57 -4.12 -13.06
C PHE A 91 -19.04 -3.49 -14.36
N GLN A 92 -18.16 -2.50 -14.23
CA GLN A 92 -17.66 -1.71 -15.36
C GLN A 92 -16.14 -1.59 -15.24
N SER A 93 -15.45 -1.82 -16.35
CA SER A 93 -14.03 -1.51 -16.48
C SER A 93 -13.75 -1.02 -17.89
N ARG A 94 -13.04 0.10 -18.00
CA ARG A 94 -12.60 0.69 -19.28
C ARG A 94 -11.55 1.76 -19.03
N GLU A 95 -10.82 2.12 -20.07
CA GLU A 95 -9.93 3.28 -20.08
C GLU A 95 -10.70 4.56 -19.75
N TYR A 96 -10.05 5.43 -18.98
CA TYR A 96 -10.54 6.74 -18.56
C TYR A 96 -11.85 6.73 -17.75
N LEU A 97 -12.25 5.56 -17.24
CA LEU A 97 -13.40 5.45 -16.34
C LEU A 97 -13.11 6.19 -15.03
N LEU A 98 -14.08 6.96 -14.54
CA LEU A 98 -13.95 7.81 -13.34
C LEU A 98 -12.84 8.87 -13.48
N ASP A 99 -12.59 9.37 -14.69
CA ASP A 99 -11.51 10.34 -14.99
C ASP A 99 -10.11 9.78 -14.68
N SER A 100 -9.94 8.47 -14.78
CA SER A 100 -8.62 7.86 -14.60
C SER A 100 -7.66 8.25 -15.73
N SER A 101 -6.37 8.39 -15.44
CA SER A 101 -5.31 8.43 -16.46
C SER A 101 -5.03 7.05 -17.12
N SER A 102 -5.58 5.96 -16.58
CA SER A 102 -5.43 4.57 -17.05
C SER A 102 -6.81 3.90 -17.17
N TYR A 103 -6.90 2.57 -17.05
CA TYR A 103 -8.17 1.90 -16.78
C TYR A 103 -8.70 2.31 -15.40
N GLY A 104 -10.01 2.54 -15.34
CA GLY A 104 -10.76 2.56 -14.10
C GLY A 104 -11.66 1.33 -14.00
N ILE A 105 -12.17 1.09 -12.79
CA ILE A 105 -13.15 0.04 -12.51
C ILE A 105 -14.21 0.59 -11.55
N LEU A 106 -15.47 0.18 -11.75
CA LEU A 106 -16.60 0.57 -10.91
C LEU A 106 -17.54 -0.63 -10.74
N PHE A 107 -17.87 -0.95 -9.49
CA PHE A 107 -18.74 -2.07 -9.17
C PHE A 107 -19.53 -1.82 -7.89
N THR A 108 -20.52 -2.68 -7.64
CA THR A 108 -21.31 -2.66 -6.41
C THR A 108 -20.80 -3.71 -5.44
N ARG A 109 -20.66 -3.35 -4.17
CA ARG A 109 -20.29 -4.27 -3.09
C ARG A 109 -21.28 -4.21 -1.93
N THR A 110 -21.29 -5.27 -1.12
CA THR A 110 -22.02 -5.26 0.15
C THR A 110 -21.49 -4.16 1.08
N GLY A 111 -22.40 -3.43 1.72
CA GLY A 111 -22.07 -2.42 2.73
C GLY A 111 -21.48 -3.00 4.01
N TRP A 112 -21.32 -2.14 5.01
CA TRP A 112 -20.92 -2.59 6.35
C TRP A 112 -21.97 -3.52 6.94
N GLN A 113 -21.53 -4.53 7.69
CA GLN A 113 -22.44 -5.30 8.52
C GLN A 113 -23.17 -4.35 9.46
N ASN A 114 -24.49 -4.47 9.52
CA ASN A 114 -25.36 -3.68 10.38
C ASN A 114 -25.85 -4.57 11.54
N PRO A 115 -24.99 -4.85 12.54
CA PRO A 115 -25.26 -5.85 13.57
C PRO A 115 -26.41 -5.48 14.51
N GLN A 116 -26.84 -4.21 14.55
CA GLN A 116 -27.91 -3.74 15.45
C GLN A 116 -29.22 -3.41 14.72
N GLN A 117 -29.31 -3.62 13.39
CA GLN A 117 -30.48 -3.25 12.57
C GLN A 117 -30.96 -1.80 12.75
N MET A 118 -30.13 -0.90 13.30
CA MET A 118 -30.51 0.50 13.57
C MET A 118 -30.77 1.29 12.28
N PHE A 119 -30.26 0.80 11.15
CA PHE A 119 -30.59 1.29 9.82
C PHE A 119 -31.45 0.26 9.06
N PRO A 120 -32.52 0.65 8.35
CA PRO A 120 -33.47 -0.29 7.75
C PRO A 120 -32.91 -1.23 6.66
N ARG A 121 -31.68 -1.03 6.17
CA ARG A 121 -31.12 -1.77 5.02
C ARG A 121 -29.61 -1.97 5.18
N GLY A 122 -29.10 -3.16 4.85
CA GLY A 122 -27.69 -3.33 4.50
C GLY A 122 -27.45 -2.62 3.18
N GLU A 123 -26.86 -1.43 3.22
CA GLU A 123 -26.73 -0.59 2.03
C GLU A 123 -25.60 -1.09 1.14
N ASN A 124 -25.95 -1.63 -0.03
CA ASN A 124 -24.98 -1.84 -1.09
C ASN A 124 -24.38 -0.50 -1.50
N VAL A 125 -23.07 -0.45 -1.73
CA VAL A 125 -22.38 0.78 -2.10
C VAL A 125 -21.64 0.61 -3.42
N LYS A 126 -21.64 1.68 -4.23
CA LYS A 126 -20.79 1.74 -5.43
C LYS A 126 -19.39 2.14 -5.01
N VAL A 127 -18.42 1.35 -5.45
CA VAL A 127 -17.00 1.58 -5.24
C VAL A 127 -16.27 1.46 -6.56
N GLY A 128 -15.24 2.26 -6.74
CA GLY A 128 -14.41 2.23 -7.91
C GLY A 128 -12.96 2.56 -7.59
N TYR A 129 -12.10 2.19 -8.52
CA TYR A 129 -10.68 2.48 -8.45
C TYR A 129 -10.25 3.19 -9.74
N ARG A 130 -9.36 4.16 -9.58
CA ARG A 130 -8.78 4.94 -10.67
C ARG A 130 -7.35 5.35 -10.33
N ILE A 131 -6.59 5.72 -11.33
CA ILE A 131 -5.33 6.46 -11.18
C ILE A 131 -5.57 7.92 -11.55
N VAL A 132 -5.16 8.84 -10.68
CA VAL A 132 -5.09 10.29 -10.93
C VAL A 132 -3.76 10.77 -10.38
N ASP A 133 -3.00 11.55 -11.14
CA ASP A 133 -1.69 12.08 -10.72
C ASP A 133 -0.76 11.02 -10.10
N GLU A 134 -0.61 9.87 -10.78
CA GLU A 134 0.20 8.72 -10.33
C GLU A 134 -0.18 8.16 -8.95
N GLN A 135 -1.42 8.43 -8.52
CA GLN A 135 -1.99 7.94 -7.27
C GLN A 135 -3.15 7.01 -7.56
N LEU A 136 -3.09 5.77 -7.03
CA LEU A 136 -4.26 4.91 -6.95
C LEU A 136 -5.25 5.50 -5.97
N GLU A 137 -6.42 5.85 -6.45
CA GLU A 137 -7.53 6.36 -5.66
C GLU A 137 -8.67 5.37 -5.61
N ARG A 138 -9.30 5.31 -4.45
CA ARG A 138 -10.60 4.68 -4.25
C ARG A 138 -11.68 5.73 -4.25
N VAL A 139 -12.67 5.52 -5.08
CA VAL A 139 -13.87 6.36 -5.21
C VAL A 139 -15.06 5.57 -4.66
N TRP A 140 -15.92 6.20 -3.85
CA TRP A 140 -17.15 5.56 -3.40
C TRP A 140 -18.31 6.53 -3.23
N PHE A 141 -19.52 6.00 -3.35
CA PHE A 141 -20.76 6.74 -3.21
C PHE A 141 -21.45 6.35 -1.92
N ARG A 142 -21.94 7.33 -1.15
CA ARG A 142 -22.61 7.10 0.13
C ARG A 142 -23.91 6.32 -0.04
N TYR A 143 -24.63 6.56 -1.13
CA TYR A 143 -25.86 5.87 -1.46
C TYR A 143 -25.73 5.21 -2.83
N PRO A 144 -26.24 3.97 -3.01
CA PRO A 144 -26.21 3.28 -4.29
C PRO A 144 -27.00 4.06 -5.37
N ASP A 145 -28.16 4.58 -4.99
CA ASP A 145 -29.03 5.38 -5.85
C ASP A 145 -28.68 6.88 -5.67
N SER A 146 -27.51 7.30 -6.14
CA SER A 146 -27.13 8.71 -6.10
C SER A 146 -28.04 9.54 -7.02
N VAL A 147 -28.54 10.66 -6.49
CA VAL A 147 -29.18 11.70 -7.32
C VAL A 147 -28.09 12.30 -8.21
N VAL A 148 -28.44 12.64 -9.46
CA VAL A 148 -27.53 13.31 -10.41
C VAL A 148 -26.86 14.50 -9.71
N GLY A 149 -25.51 14.53 -9.73
CA GLY A 149 -24.70 15.57 -9.06
C GLY A 149 -24.21 15.23 -7.65
N THR A 150 -24.41 14.01 -7.14
CA THR A 150 -23.79 13.59 -5.87
C THR A 150 -22.28 13.44 -6.05
N GLU A 151 -21.49 14.26 -5.35
CA GLU A 151 -20.03 14.14 -5.35
C GLU A 151 -19.58 12.81 -4.75
N ALA A 152 -18.71 12.11 -5.48
CA ALA A 152 -18.11 10.88 -5.00
C ALA A 152 -17.06 11.20 -3.93
N LEU A 153 -17.00 10.37 -2.89
CA LEU A 153 -15.94 10.47 -1.89
C LEU A 153 -14.68 9.79 -2.45
N VAL A 154 -13.55 10.44 -2.28
CA VAL A 154 -12.26 10.01 -2.82
C VAL A 154 -11.27 9.78 -1.69
N ARG A 155 -10.47 8.72 -1.81
CA ARG A 155 -9.35 8.42 -0.91
C ARG A 155 -8.15 7.96 -1.72
N GLY A 156 -7.03 8.67 -1.60
CA GLY A 156 -5.74 8.18 -2.06
C GLY A 156 -5.32 6.93 -1.28
N LEU A 157 -4.97 5.86 -1.99
CA LEU A 157 -4.58 4.58 -1.41
C LEU A 157 -3.08 4.32 -1.51
N LEU A 158 -2.51 4.59 -2.68
CA LEU A 158 -1.11 4.28 -2.96
C LEU A 158 -0.56 5.30 -3.96
N PRO A 159 0.46 6.10 -3.60
CA PRO A 159 1.19 6.95 -4.55
C PRO A 159 2.18 6.13 -5.39
N GLY A 160 2.71 6.71 -6.47
CA GLY A 160 3.69 6.06 -7.34
C GLY A 160 3.12 4.86 -8.09
N VAL A 161 1.90 4.98 -8.57
CA VAL A 161 1.20 3.99 -9.40
C VAL A 161 1.02 4.57 -10.79
N GLU A 162 1.82 4.09 -11.74
CA GLU A 162 1.88 4.59 -13.11
C GLU A 162 0.70 4.10 -13.95
N ALA A 163 0.35 2.81 -13.79
CA ALA A 163 -0.69 2.17 -14.58
C ALA A 163 -1.49 1.16 -13.76
N MET A 164 -2.75 0.97 -14.18
CA MET A 164 -3.67 -0.03 -13.67
C MET A 164 -4.38 -0.66 -14.85
N SER A 165 -4.44 -1.99 -14.89
CA SER A 165 -5.14 -2.77 -15.91
C SER A 165 -5.83 -3.99 -15.30
N PHE A 166 -6.76 -4.56 -16.06
CA PHE A 166 -7.63 -5.63 -15.60
C PHE A 166 -7.72 -6.76 -16.62
N ARG A 167 -7.86 -7.98 -16.14
CA ARG A 167 -8.31 -9.13 -16.94
C ARG A 167 -9.45 -9.83 -16.20
N PHE A 168 -10.34 -10.46 -16.95
CA PHE A 168 -11.58 -11.03 -16.41
C PHE A 168 -11.66 -12.51 -16.74
N TYR A 169 -11.92 -13.34 -15.75
CA TYR A 169 -12.08 -14.78 -15.93
C TYR A 169 -13.55 -15.11 -16.08
N SER A 170 -13.92 -15.79 -17.16
CA SER A 170 -15.27 -16.28 -17.45
C SER A 170 -15.17 -17.46 -18.40
N ASP A 171 -16.02 -18.47 -18.23
CA ASP A 171 -16.13 -19.58 -19.18
C ASP A 171 -14.78 -20.30 -19.40
N LYS A 172 -13.98 -20.43 -18.34
CA LYS A 172 -12.63 -21.02 -18.33
C LYS A 172 -11.56 -20.26 -19.14
N THR A 173 -11.80 -19.00 -19.48
CA THR A 173 -10.87 -18.16 -20.25
C THR A 173 -10.67 -16.79 -19.62
N TRP A 174 -9.50 -16.21 -19.83
CA TRP A 174 -9.19 -14.84 -19.48
C TRP A 174 -9.52 -13.91 -20.65
N LEU A 175 -10.27 -12.85 -20.36
CA LEU A 175 -10.71 -11.81 -21.28
C LEU A 175 -10.05 -10.48 -20.90
N GLU A 176 -9.67 -9.69 -21.89
CA GLU A 176 -9.09 -8.34 -21.67
C GLU A 176 -10.16 -7.29 -21.36
N THR A 177 -11.41 -7.52 -21.80
CA THR A 177 -12.55 -6.63 -21.57
C THR A 177 -13.70 -7.36 -20.91
N TRP A 178 -14.55 -6.63 -20.20
CA TRP A 178 -15.80 -7.15 -19.63
C TRP A 178 -17.01 -6.38 -20.15
N ASP A 179 -17.69 -6.98 -21.11
CA ASP A 179 -18.80 -6.32 -21.82
C ASP A 179 -20.18 -6.85 -21.46
N LYS A 180 -20.27 -7.84 -20.55
CA LYS A 180 -21.56 -8.41 -20.08
C LYS A 180 -22.18 -7.48 -19.01
N PRO A 181 -23.23 -6.70 -19.33
CA PRO A 181 -23.71 -5.63 -18.43
C PRO A 181 -24.29 -6.17 -17.11
N ALA A 182 -25.12 -7.20 -17.18
CA ALA A 182 -25.84 -7.74 -16.03
C ALA A 182 -25.15 -8.94 -15.35
N ALA A 183 -23.87 -9.19 -15.66
CA ALA A 183 -23.12 -10.33 -15.13
C ALA A 183 -21.80 -9.88 -14.49
N LEU A 184 -21.39 -10.61 -13.45
CA LEU A 184 -20.03 -10.53 -12.92
C LEU A 184 -19.14 -11.56 -13.64
N PRO A 185 -17.84 -11.26 -13.84
CA PRO A 185 -16.90 -12.30 -14.17
C PRO A 185 -16.72 -13.26 -12.98
N GLU A 186 -16.32 -14.50 -13.25
CA GLU A 186 -16.00 -15.48 -12.19
C GLU A 186 -14.73 -15.06 -11.40
N GLY A 187 -13.84 -14.30 -12.04
CA GLY A 187 -12.70 -13.70 -11.38
C GLY A 187 -12.19 -12.44 -12.08
N VAL A 188 -11.43 -11.64 -11.34
CA VAL A 188 -10.74 -10.46 -11.86
C VAL A 188 -9.28 -10.51 -11.46
N MET A 189 -8.40 -10.32 -12.44
CA MET A 189 -6.99 -10.03 -12.21
C MET A 189 -6.80 -8.53 -12.34
N ILE A 190 -6.11 -7.97 -11.36
CA ILE A 190 -5.76 -6.56 -11.31
C ILE A 190 -4.25 -6.48 -11.35
N LYS A 191 -3.73 -5.70 -12.29
CA LYS A 191 -2.31 -5.43 -12.42
C LYS A 191 -2.09 -3.94 -12.17
N LEU A 192 -1.25 -3.64 -11.18
CA LEU A 192 -0.73 -2.30 -10.91
C LEU A 192 0.74 -2.24 -11.32
N THR A 193 1.15 -1.20 -12.00
CA THR A 193 2.55 -0.92 -12.32
C THR A 193 3.02 0.21 -11.42
N LEU A 194 3.91 -0.12 -10.47
CA LEU A 194 4.51 0.83 -9.53
C LEU A 194 5.84 1.33 -10.07
N GLU A 195 6.16 2.60 -9.83
CA GLU A 195 7.43 3.23 -10.23
C GLU A 195 8.65 2.47 -9.67
N ASP A 196 8.53 1.95 -8.44
CA ASP A 196 9.64 1.41 -7.66
C ASP A 196 9.70 -0.13 -7.61
N TYR A 197 8.56 -0.81 -7.59
CA TYR A 197 8.49 -2.29 -7.56
C TYR A 197 8.08 -2.93 -8.88
N GLY A 198 7.76 -2.12 -9.90
CA GLY A 198 7.22 -2.62 -11.16
C GLY A 198 5.84 -3.25 -10.98
N ASP A 199 5.61 -4.38 -11.65
CA ASP A 199 4.29 -4.98 -11.76
C ASP A 199 3.89 -5.79 -10.52
N ILE A 200 2.73 -5.47 -9.95
CA ILE A 200 2.05 -6.23 -8.91
C ILE A 200 0.72 -6.73 -9.44
N GLU A 201 0.53 -8.05 -9.39
CA GLU A 201 -0.70 -8.70 -9.83
C GLU A 201 -1.47 -9.31 -8.65
N ARG A 202 -2.80 -9.17 -8.68
CA ARG A 202 -3.73 -9.75 -7.72
C ARG A 202 -4.90 -10.38 -8.44
N VAL A 203 -5.27 -11.60 -8.03
CA VAL A 203 -6.42 -12.31 -8.59
C VAL A 203 -7.48 -12.48 -7.50
N TYR A 204 -8.71 -12.09 -7.82
CA TYR A 204 -9.88 -12.24 -6.96
C TYR A 204 -10.90 -13.14 -7.64
N MET A 205 -11.35 -14.18 -6.94
CA MET A 205 -12.56 -14.89 -7.32
C MET A 205 -13.76 -14.09 -6.84
N LEU A 206 -14.73 -13.87 -7.73
CA LEU A 206 -15.96 -13.16 -7.41
C LEU A 206 -17.07 -14.16 -7.14
N PRO A 207 -18.07 -13.80 -6.31
CA PRO A 207 -19.19 -14.70 -6.06
C PRO A 207 -20.00 -14.91 -7.34
N THR A 208 -20.42 -16.16 -7.55
CA THR A 208 -21.36 -16.51 -8.60
C THR A 208 -22.74 -15.99 -8.22
N SER A 209 -23.02 -14.73 -8.52
CA SER A 209 -24.38 -14.19 -8.48
C SER A 209 -24.81 -13.92 -9.91
N ALA A 210 -25.50 -14.90 -10.51
CA ALA A 210 -26.34 -14.61 -11.65
C ALA A 210 -27.57 -13.86 -11.11
N LEU A 211 -27.82 -12.65 -11.61
CA LEU A 211 -29.16 -12.09 -11.48
C LEU A 211 -30.05 -12.95 -12.36
N GLU A 212 -30.89 -13.80 -11.76
CA GLU A 212 -31.99 -14.41 -12.50
C GLU A 212 -32.79 -13.27 -13.12
N ALA A 213 -32.94 -13.30 -14.45
CA ALA A 213 -33.85 -12.41 -15.13
C ALA A 213 -35.22 -12.67 -14.49
N GLY A 214 -35.75 -11.69 -13.77
CA GLY A 214 -37.10 -11.80 -13.24
C GLY A 214 -38.03 -12.12 -14.39
N ASP A 215 -38.82 -13.18 -14.24
CA ASP A 215 -39.98 -13.42 -15.08
C ASP A 215 -40.85 -12.17 -15.02
N ASP A 216 -40.90 -11.44 -16.13
CA ASP A 216 -41.94 -10.44 -16.37
C ASP A 216 -43.25 -11.20 -16.60
N GLU A 217 -44.07 -11.35 -15.55
CA GLU A 217 -45.52 -11.59 -15.65
C GLU A 217 -46.29 -10.27 -15.75
#